data_AF-A0A063YG82-F1
#
_entry.id   AF-A0A063YG82-F1
#
_cell.length_a   1.000
_cell.length_b   1.000
_cell.length_c   1.000
_cell.angle_alpha   90.00
_cell.angle_beta   90.00
_cell.angle_gamma   90.00
#
_symmetry.space_group_name_H-M   'P 1'
#
loop_
_entity.id
_entity.type
_entity.pdbx_description
1 polymer ?
#
loop_
_entity_poly.entity_id
_entity_poly.type
_entity_poly.pdbx_seq_one_letter_code
_entity_poly.pdbx_strand_id
1 'polypeptide(L)'
;MSKSKTKLTRLLFVLGTSSLPFLAVSCHWTKNQEQTKKNEISSETPKLDPSNPNTQSESEKPNTPSTPNNPQEKVVIGDKKAYFYSTLNDMYNTLELQRFYKFGLATSFFFWDNYNQLSPNITKLKTGEYNENTQKEFEKLKSKYDTFQNDLEEKDRQDGKNDVTFDRTWTKEDAIQNFKETFKKLENAKAIGVKYDVYGEFGLTNDVAYEALQEIMKSDDFPSYLSLVSEGSLRFDIRQNRVARLNISNNNLTEEGKKAQKVYIDNAMKLISNPSMTTLEKVYVLGKYVVENLNYVIENASLNNAYTSQKGVCKEYVDQFAHLLSRAKIKYRIQTGDAHTWLSIQLDDNKWIYSDPTFADDSGENIIKAIGKSGTSETDKSAITQLFRTQSSAQTDQKMFGLITPTSENIENVINDEYINKTFIKLIKEVVANGKQVSALNYYENKFYFLEKEGNKTLLKYIDTKAKEIKSVKELNDTNKLALFVNDSFLYYVKGKELWKIDLKNSNSESKVKDFTSNIETIVLVRNKEKIQFQINNETYEIN
;
A
#
# COMPACT_ATOMS: atom_id res chain seq x y z
N MET A 1 -63.86 -11.77 -5.52
CA MET A 1 -63.37 -13.07 -6.05
C MET A 1 -63.01 -12.83 -7.51
N SER A 2 -61.86 -13.13 -8.09
CA SER A 2 -60.74 -14.00 -7.73
C SER A 2 -59.46 -13.46 -8.40
N LYS A 3 -58.32 -13.65 -7.71
CA LYS A 3 -56.95 -13.35 -8.15
C LYS A 3 -56.42 -14.48 -9.04
N SER A 4 -55.56 -14.16 -10.00
CA SER A 4 -54.54 -15.07 -10.59
C SER A 4 -53.50 -14.15 -11.28
N LYS A 5 -52.25 -13.93 -10.85
CA LYS A 5 -51.12 -14.76 -10.36
C LYS A 5 -50.59 -15.79 -11.38
N THR A 6 -49.59 -15.35 -12.16
CA THR A 6 -48.54 -16.19 -12.75
C THR A 6 -47.25 -15.37 -12.80
N LYS A 7 -46.45 -15.46 -11.72
CA LYS A 7 -45.21 -16.25 -11.62
C LYS A 7 -44.08 -15.71 -12.51
N LEU A 8 -43.37 -14.71 -11.97
CA LEU A 8 -42.01 -14.36 -12.36
C LEU A 8 -41.09 -15.46 -11.81
N THR A 9 -40.55 -16.29 -12.69
CA THR A 9 -39.61 -17.35 -12.33
C THR A 9 -38.30 -16.72 -11.88
N ARG A 10 -38.00 -16.84 -10.57
CA ARG A 10 -36.68 -16.60 -9.99
C ARG A 10 -35.68 -17.52 -10.71
N LEU A 11 -34.78 -16.95 -11.51
CA LEU A 11 -33.58 -17.65 -11.93
C LEU A 11 -32.62 -17.63 -10.73
N LEU A 12 -32.44 -18.79 -10.10
CA LEU A 12 -31.40 -19.00 -9.10
C LEU A 12 -30.03 -18.75 -9.77
N PHE A 13 -29.28 -17.79 -9.26
CA PHE A 13 -27.85 -17.74 -9.50
C PHE A 13 -27.21 -18.93 -8.78
N VAL A 14 -26.70 -19.87 -9.56
CA VAL A 14 -25.82 -20.93 -9.09
C VAL A 14 -24.50 -20.27 -8.68
N LEU A 15 -24.14 -20.46 -7.41
CA LEU A 15 -22.82 -20.18 -6.85
C LEU A 15 -21.78 -21.00 -7.60
N GLY A 16 -21.18 -20.40 -8.62
CA GLY A 16 -19.97 -20.89 -9.27
C GLY A 16 -18.77 -20.15 -8.71
N THR A 17 -18.17 -20.68 -7.64
CA THR A 17 -16.86 -20.27 -7.13
C THR A 17 -15.80 -20.52 -8.21
N SER A 18 -15.50 -19.49 -9.01
CA SER A 18 -14.26 -19.44 -9.79
C SER A 18 -13.34 -18.44 -9.12
N SER A 19 -12.69 -18.90 -8.05
CA SER A 19 -11.51 -18.26 -7.48
C SER A 19 -10.37 -18.40 -8.50
N LEU A 20 -10.16 -17.37 -9.31
CA LEU A 20 -8.91 -17.16 -10.04
C LEU A 20 -8.07 -16.16 -9.24
N PRO A 21 -6.74 -16.38 -9.13
CA PRO A 21 -5.87 -15.55 -8.32
C PRO A 21 -5.77 -14.18 -9.00
N PHE A 22 -6.13 -13.13 -8.28
CA PHE A 22 -5.69 -11.79 -8.64
C PHE A 22 -4.16 -11.77 -8.58
N LEU A 23 -3.54 -11.08 -9.54
CA LEU A 23 -2.15 -10.65 -9.44
C LEU A 23 -2.03 -9.82 -8.16
N ALA A 24 -1.66 -10.48 -7.06
CA ALA A 24 -1.07 -9.82 -5.92
C ALA A 24 0.15 -9.08 -6.48
N VAL A 25 0.22 -7.78 -6.21
CA VAL A 25 1.40 -6.98 -6.53
C VAL A 25 2.57 -7.63 -5.77
N SER A 26 3.41 -8.38 -6.49
CA SER A 26 4.60 -9.01 -5.91
C SER A 26 5.66 -7.93 -5.75
N CYS A 27 5.64 -7.22 -4.62
CA CYS A 27 6.65 -6.21 -4.31
C CYS A 27 8.02 -6.89 -4.23
N HIS A 28 8.88 -6.67 -5.23
CA HIS A 28 10.29 -7.05 -5.25
C HIS A 28 11.12 -5.82 -5.59
N TRP A 29 12.01 -5.44 -4.67
CA TRP A 29 12.95 -4.34 -4.84
C TRP A 29 14.18 -4.85 -5.60
N THR A 30 14.45 -4.33 -6.80
CA THR A 30 15.78 -4.45 -7.44
C THR A 30 16.39 -3.06 -7.56
N LYS A 31 17.47 -2.82 -6.81
CA LYS A 31 18.16 -1.55 -6.74
C LYS A 31 19.14 -1.44 -7.92
N ASN A 32 18.86 -0.55 -8.89
CA ASN A 32 19.89 -0.11 -9.84
C ASN A 32 20.82 0.87 -9.11
N GLN A 33 22.03 0.43 -8.75
CA GLN A 33 23.11 1.33 -8.36
C GLN A 33 23.96 1.67 -9.59
N GLU A 34 23.96 2.94 -9.99
CA GLU A 34 25.05 3.52 -10.78
C GLU A 34 26.33 3.48 -9.95
N GLN A 35 27.22 2.53 -10.25
CA GLN A 35 28.59 2.54 -9.74
C GLN A 35 29.45 3.48 -10.60
N THR A 36 29.67 4.70 -10.10
CA THR A 36 30.85 5.48 -10.47
C THR A 36 32.11 4.73 -9.99
N LYS A 37 32.83 4.09 -10.92
CA LYS A 37 34.15 3.49 -10.68
C LYS A 37 35.17 4.59 -10.34
N LYS A 38 35.69 4.57 -9.12
CA LYS A 38 37.00 5.15 -8.80
C LYS A 38 38.07 4.09 -9.07
N ASN A 39 39.08 4.48 -9.84
CA ASN A 39 40.31 3.73 -10.08
C ASN A 39 41.04 3.46 -8.77
N GLU A 40 41.54 2.24 -8.60
CA GLU A 40 42.82 2.00 -7.92
C GLU A 40 43.48 0.74 -8.47
N ILE A 41 44.79 0.86 -8.68
CA ILE A 41 45.73 -0.01 -9.39
C ILE A 41 46.38 -0.98 -8.40
N SER A 42 46.62 -2.24 -8.81
CA SER A 42 47.76 -3.10 -8.41
C SER A 42 47.51 -4.54 -8.91
N SER A 43 48.10 -4.96 -10.05
CA SER A 43 49.22 -5.96 -10.16
C SER A 43 49.00 -7.25 -9.34
N GLU A 44 48.99 -8.47 -9.89
CA GLU A 44 49.98 -9.11 -10.78
C GLU A 44 49.42 -10.30 -11.61
N THR A 45 50.00 -10.42 -12.80
CA THR A 45 50.24 -11.49 -13.82
C THR A 45 49.67 -12.94 -13.69
N PRO A 46 49.24 -13.56 -14.83
CA PRO A 46 48.76 -14.95 -14.93
C PRO A 46 49.83 -15.96 -15.40
N LYS A 47 49.61 -17.25 -15.17
CA LYS A 47 50.29 -18.36 -15.88
C LYS A 47 49.30 -19.44 -16.32
N LEU A 48 49.29 -19.69 -17.63
CA LEU A 48 48.81 -20.88 -18.32
C LEU A 48 50.00 -21.84 -18.51
N ASP A 49 49.77 -23.16 -18.46
CA ASP A 49 50.40 -24.07 -19.42
C ASP A 49 49.57 -25.38 -19.61
N PRO A 50 49.54 -25.99 -20.82
CA PRO A 50 48.66 -27.07 -21.26
C PRO A 50 49.39 -28.41 -21.47
N SER A 51 48.65 -29.52 -21.58
CA SER A 51 49.12 -30.71 -22.32
C SER A 51 48.00 -31.73 -22.59
N ASN A 52 47.81 -32.00 -23.89
CA ASN A 52 46.94 -32.97 -24.59
C ASN A 52 47.66 -34.36 -24.65
N PRO A 53 47.31 -35.35 -25.51
CA PRO A 53 46.05 -36.06 -25.85
C PRO A 53 46.18 -37.61 -25.69
N ASN A 54 45.09 -38.39 -25.77
CA ASN A 54 45.10 -39.62 -26.59
C ASN A 54 43.71 -40.23 -26.84
N THR A 55 43.60 -40.81 -28.03
CA THR A 55 42.41 -41.23 -28.78
C THR A 55 42.20 -42.74 -28.69
N GLN A 56 40.96 -43.25 -28.61
CA GLN A 56 40.51 -44.44 -29.35
C GLN A 56 38.98 -44.63 -29.29
N SER A 57 38.39 -44.73 -30.49
CA SER A 57 37.07 -45.30 -30.83
C SER A 57 37.08 -46.82 -30.62
N GLU A 58 36.00 -47.55 -30.31
CA GLU A 58 34.86 -47.83 -31.18
C GLU A 58 33.71 -48.54 -30.42
N SER A 59 32.51 -48.40 -31.02
CA SER A 59 31.19 -49.04 -30.81
C SER A 59 30.98 -50.22 -29.84
N GLU A 60 29.95 -50.09 -28.97
CA GLU A 60 28.70 -50.87 -29.05
C GLU A 60 27.62 -50.31 -28.08
N LYS A 61 26.42 -50.01 -28.60
CA LYS A 61 25.15 -49.83 -27.85
C LYS A 61 24.41 -51.19 -27.86
N PRO A 62 23.39 -51.49 -27.02
CA PRO A 62 22.59 -50.57 -26.19
C PRO A 62 22.28 -51.04 -24.75
N ASN A 63 22.11 -50.11 -23.81
CA ASN A 63 20.86 -49.90 -23.05
C ASN A 63 21.09 -48.98 -21.85
N THR A 64 20.40 -47.82 -21.90
CA THR A 64 20.00 -46.90 -20.81
C THR A 64 21.01 -46.50 -19.74
N PRO A 65 21.27 -45.19 -19.63
CA PRO A 65 21.02 -44.53 -18.34
C PRO A 65 20.30 -43.17 -18.46
N SER A 66 19.29 -43.01 -17.61
CA SER A 66 19.02 -41.85 -16.76
C SER A 66 19.26 -40.45 -17.35
N THR A 67 18.20 -39.84 -17.88
CA THR A 67 18.14 -38.37 -18.04
C THR A 67 17.77 -37.72 -16.70
N PRO A 68 18.40 -36.61 -16.28
CA PRO A 68 18.02 -35.89 -15.07
C PRO A 68 16.63 -35.29 -15.24
N ASN A 69 15.75 -35.54 -14.27
CA ASN A 69 14.46 -34.88 -14.17
C ASN A 69 14.67 -33.36 -14.02
N ASN A 70 14.35 -32.62 -15.08
CA ASN A 70 14.18 -31.17 -15.03
C ASN A 70 12.68 -30.87 -14.84
N PRO A 71 12.22 -30.42 -13.65
CA PRO A 71 10.83 -30.00 -13.47
C PRO A 71 10.67 -28.55 -13.95
N GLN A 72 10.69 -28.33 -15.27
CA GLN A 72 10.40 -27.00 -15.85
C GLN A 72 9.16 -26.92 -16.75
N GLU A 73 8.41 -28.01 -16.98
CA GLU A 73 7.29 -27.95 -17.94
C GLU A 73 5.88 -27.73 -17.35
N LYS A 74 5.71 -27.59 -16.02
CA LYS A 74 4.37 -27.40 -15.44
C LYS A 74 3.98 -25.96 -15.07
N VAL A 75 4.87 -24.97 -15.23
CA VAL A 75 4.62 -23.60 -14.73
C VAL A 75 4.08 -22.62 -15.79
N VAL A 76 4.13 -22.92 -17.09
CA VAL A 76 3.79 -21.93 -18.15
C VAL A 76 2.30 -21.93 -18.57
N ILE A 77 1.54 -22.99 -18.27
CA ILE A 77 0.16 -23.16 -18.78
C ILE A 77 -0.88 -22.44 -17.90
N GLY A 78 -0.62 -22.32 -16.59
CA GLY A 78 -1.55 -21.70 -15.63
C GLY A 78 -1.80 -20.21 -15.92
N ASP A 79 -0.73 -19.46 -16.16
CA ASP A 79 -0.81 -18.01 -16.40
C ASP A 79 -1.46 -17.67 -17.75
N LYS A 80 -1.18 -18.47 -18.79
CA LYS A 80 -1.81 -18.29 -20.11
C LYS A 80 -3.30 -18.58 -20.07
N LYS A 81 -3.72 -19.64 -19.37
CA LYS A 81 -5.14 -19.97 -19.19
C LYS A 81 -5.88 -18.90 -18.38
N ALA A 82 -5.27 -18.38 -17.31
CA ALA A 82 -5.85 -17.30 -16.51
C ALA A 82 -5.98 -15.99 -17.32
N TYR A 83 -4.94 -15.63 -18.08
CA TYR A 83 -4.96 -14.48 -18.99
C TYR A 83 -6.03 -14.62 -20.09
N PHE A 84 -6.17 -15.81 -20.68
CA PHE A 84 -7.18 -16.12 -21.70
C PHE A 84 -8.61 -15.83 -21.19
N TYR A 85 -9.00 -16.43 -20.05
CA TYR A 85 -10.37 -16.27 -19.55
C TYR A 85 -10.65 -14.89 -18.94
N SER A 86 -9.65 -14.26 -18.30
CA SER A 86 -9.80 -12.89 -17.79
C SER A 86 -10.00 -11.90 -18.94
N THR A 87 -9.19 -11.99 -19.99
CA THR A 87 -9.30 -11.12 -21.17
C THR A 87 -10.64 -11.32 -21.89
N LEU A 88 -11.09 -12.57 -22.10
CA LEU A 88 -12.40 -12.84 -22.70
C LEU A 88 -13.56 -12.28 -21.86
N ASN A 89 -13.47 -12.39 -20.54
CA ASN A 89 -14.47 -11.80 -19.65
C ASN A 89 -14.50 -10.27 -19.76
N ASP A 90 -13.34 -9.62 -19.82
CA ASP A 90 -13.28 -8.16 -19.96
C ASP A 90 -13.77 -7.69 -21.33
N MET A 91 -13.42 -8.40 -22.41
CA MET A 91 -13.93 -8.15 -23.76
C MET A 91 -15.47 -8.28 -23.82
N TYR A 92 -16.02 -9.37 -23.27
CA TYR A 92 -17.47 -9.60 -23.24
C TYR A 92 -18.19 -8.50 -22.47
N ASN A 93 -17.72 -8.22 -21.26
CA ASN A 93 -18.33 -7.22 -20.40
C ASN A 93 -18.28 -5.83 -21.03
N THR A 94 -17.20 -5.50 -21.73
CA THR A 94 -17.06 -4.26 -22.49
C THR A 94 -18.08 -4.16 -23.62
N LEU A 95 -18.23 -5.22 -24.41
CA LEU A 95 -19.18 -5.24 -25.51
C LEU A 95 -20.61 -5.10 -25.00
N GLU A 96 -20.97 -5.84 -23.95
CA GLU A 96 -22.29 -5.73 -23.32
C GLU A 96 -22.56 -4.32 -22.80
N LEU A 97 -21.54 -3.68 -22.21
CA LEU A 97 -21.57 -2.28 -21.76
C LEU A 97 -21.99 -1.32 -22.89
N GLN A 98 -21.35 -1.46 -24.04
CA GLN A 98 -21.44 -0.54 -25.16
C GLN A 98 -22.81 -0.65 -25.85
N ARG A 99 -23.57 -1.75 -25.64
CA ARG A 99 -24.95 -1.88 -26.12
C ARG A 99 -25.90 -0.85 -25.53
N PHE A 100 -25.57 -0.35 -24.34
CA PHE A 100 -26.38 0.63 -23.63
C PHE A 100 -25.97 2.08 -23.95
N TYR A 101 -24.97 2.27 -24.83
CA TYR A 101 -24.54 3.59 -25.25
C TYR A 101 -25.42 4.09 -26.39
N LYS A 102 -25.80 5.38 -26.34
CA LYS A 102 -26.42 6.07 -27.47
C LYS A 102 -25.30 6.59 -28.38
N PHE A 103 -24.96 5.82 -29.40
CA PHE A 103 -24.05 6.28 -30.45
C PHE A 103 -24.79 7.14 -31.47
N GLY A 104 -24.05 7.94 -32.25
CA GLY A 104 -24.57 8.50 -33.50
C GLY A 104 -25.14 7.40 -34.40
N LEU A 105 -26.00 7.74 -35.36
CA LEU A 105 -26.69 6.75 -36.20
C LEU A 105 -25.68 5.84 -36.93
N ALA A 106 -24.63 6.42 -37.52
CA ALA A 106 -23.60 5.67 -38.25
C ALA A 106 -22.74 4.80 -37.31
N THR A 107 -22.32 5.35 -36.18
CA THR A 107 -21.58 4.60 -35.15
C THR A 107 -22.43 3.50 -34.50
N SER A 108 -23.75 3.69 -34.36
CA SER A 108 -24.68 2.69 -33.86
C SER A 108 -24.73 1.47 -34.77
N PHE A 109 -24.90 1.67 -36.09
CA PHE A 109 -24.90 0.56 -37.05
C PHE A 109 -23.55 -0.17 -37.04
N PHE A 110 -22.44 0.57 -37.04
CA PHE A 110 -21.10 -0.01 -36.92
C PHE A 110 -20.92 -0.83 -35.64
N PHE A 111 -21.40 -0.32 -34.50
CA PHE A 111 -21.36 -1.04 -33.23
C PHE A 111 -22.16 -2.33 -33.30
N TRP A 112 -23.41 -2.29 -33.73
CA TRP A 112 -24.28 -3.47 -33.75
C TRP A 112 -23.80 -4.56 -34.71
N ASP A 113 -23.28 -4.18 -35.88
CA ASP A 113 -22.71 -5.13 -36.85
C ASP A 113 -21.51 -5.88 -36.30
N ASN A 114 -20.63 -5.19 -35.55
CA ASN A 114 -19.47 -5.81 -34.92
C ASN A 114 -19.85 -6.56 -33.64
N TYR A 115 -20.78 -6.03 -32.84
CA TYR A 115 -21.28 -6.68 -31.63
C TYR A 115 -21.87 -8.06 -31.94
N ASN A 116 -22.70 -8.16 -32.98
CA ASN A 116 -23.32 -9.42 -33.41
C ASN A 116 -22.29 -10.45 -33.92
N GLN A 117 -21.09 -10.02 -34.33
CA GLN A 117 -20.00 -10.91 -34.73
C GLN A 117 -19.07 -11.27 -33.57
N LEU A 118 -18.76 -10.32 -32.69
CA LEU A 118 -17.80 -10.51 -31.61
C LEU A 118 -18.42 -11.23 -30.40
N SER A 119 -19.62 -10.82 -29.95
CA SER A 119 -20.23 -11.34 -28.73
C SER A 119 -20.44 -12.87 -28.76
N PRO A 120 -20.96 -13.49 -29.84
CA PRO A 120 -21.09 -14.94 -29.91
C PRO A 120 -19.74 -15.67 -29.88
N ASN A 121 -18.72 -15.13 -30.55
CA ASN A 121 -17.38 -15.73 -30.60
C ASN A 121 -16.68 -15.66 -29.24
N ILE A 122 -16.80 -14.53 -28.54
CA ILE A 122 -16.28 -14.37 -27.18
C ILE A 122 -16.99 -15.32 -26.23
N THR A 123 -18.32 -15.40 -26.31
CA THR A 123 -19.11 -16.32 -25.48
C THR A 123 -18.69 -17.77 -25.70
N LYS A 124 -18.55 -18.19 -26.96
CA LYS A 124 -18.10 -19.53 -27.34
C LYS A 124 -16.75 -19.88 -26.73
N LEU A 125 -15.75 -19.00 -26.85
CA LEU A 125 -14.41 -19.24 -26.28
C LEU A 125 -14.41 -19.20 -24.76
N LYS A 126 -15.19 -18.30 -24.15
CA LYS A 126 -15.33 -18.18 -22.70
C LYS A 126 -15.93 -19.42 -22.06
N THR A 127 -16.89 -20.07 -22.72
CA THR A 127 -17.54 -21.30 -22.22
C THR A 127 -16.82 -22.58 -22.67
N GLY A 128 -15.84 -22.47 -23.56
CA GLY A 128 -15.10 -23.60 -24.13
C GLY A 128 -13.87 -24.00 -23.31
N GLU A 129 -13.29 -25.16 -23.65
CA GLU A 129 -12.05 -25.64 -23.05
C GLU A 129 -10.82 -24.93 -23.63
N TYR A 130 -9.90 -24.52 -22.75
CA TYR A 130 -8.61 -23.96 -23.15
C TYR A 130 -7.68 -25.04 -23.73
N ASN A 131 -7.27 -24.85 -24.99
CA ASN A 131 -6.24 -25.62 -25.69
C ASN A 131 -5.52 -24.73 -26.73
N GLU A 132 -4.53 -25.29 -27.45
CA GLU A 132 -3.75 -24.53 -28.45
C GLU A 132 -4.60 -23.97 -29.60
N ASN A 133 -5.66 -24.69 -30.01
CA ASN A 133 -6.55 -24.24 -31.08
C ASN A 133 -7.40 -23.05 -30.61
N THR A 134 -7.98 -23.13 -29.40
CA THR A 134 -8.74 -22.01 -28.83
C THR A 134 -7.84 -20.82 -28.52
N GLN A 135 -6.57 -21.01 -28.15
CA GLN A 135 -5.60 -19.91 -27.99
C GLN A 135 -5.38 -19.18 -29.32
N LYS A 136 -5.18 -19.90 -30.42
CA LYS A 136 -5.05 -19.29 -31.77
C LYS A 136 -6.31 -18.55 -32.19
N GLU A 137 -7.50 -19.08 -31.86
CA GLU A 137 -8.77 -18.40 -32.08
C GLU A 137 -8.90 -17.14 -31.23
N PHE A 138 -8.45 -17.19 -29.97
CA PHE A 138 -8.43 -16.05 -29.06
C PHE A 138 -7.51 -14.93 -29.54
N GLU A 139 -6.28 -15.21 -29.98
CA GLU A 139 -5.38 -14.15 -30.48
C GLU A 139 -5.97 -13.44 -31.72
N LYS A 140 -6.61 -14.20 -32.62
CA LYS A 140 -7.33 -13.64 -33.77
C LYS A 140 -8.52 -12.80 -33.34
N LEU A 141 -9.31 -13.29 -32.37
CA LEU A 141 -10.47 -12.59 -31.85
C LEU A 141 -10.07 -11.31 -31.10
N LYS A 142 -9.00 -11.37 -30.32
CA LYS A 142 -8.43 -10.24 -29.59
C LYS A 142 -7.96 -9.16 -30.56
N SER A 143 -7.21 -9.52 -31.60
CA SER A 143 -6.80 -8.55 -32.63
C SER A 143 -7.99 -7.89 -33.33
N LYS A 144 -9.03 -8.67 -33.69
CA LYS A 144 -10.27 -8.12 -34.25
C LYS A 144 -11.00 -7.19 -33.29
N TYR A 145 -11.08 -7.59 -32.02
CA TYR A 145 -11.71 -6.81 -30.98
C TYR A 145 -10.96 -5.49 -30.73
N ASP A 146 -9.63 -5.53 -30.63
CA ASP A 146 -8.79 -4.34 -30.42
C ASP A 146 -8.95 -3.37 -31.60
N THR A 147 -8.96 -3.89 -32.83
CA THR A 147 -9.24 -3.09 -34.04
C THR A 147 -10.62 -2.45 -33.98
N PHE A 148 -11.65 -3.25 -33.65
CA PHE A 148 -13.01 -2.76 -33.49
C PHE A 148 -13.11 -1.65 -32.43
N GLN A 149 -12.46 -1.80 -31.27
CA GLN A 149 -12.49 -0.77 -30.23
C GLN A 149 -11.86 0.54 -30.73
N ASN A 150 -10.71 0.46 -31.40
CA ASN A 150 -10.06 1.65 -31.98
C ASN A 150 -10.93 2.33 -33.04
N ASP A 151 -11.53 1.54 -33.94
CA ASP A 151 -12.41 2.05 -35.00
C ASP A 151 -13.72 2.63 -34.45
N LEU A 152 -14.26 2.02 -33.39
CA LEU A 152 -15.44 2.51 -32.69
C LEU A 152 -15.14 3.87 -32.02
N GLU A 153 -13.99 3.99 -31.36
CA GLU A 153 -13.54 5.24 -30.75
C GLU A 153 -13.27 6.34 -31.79
N GLU A 154 -12.69 5.98 -32.94
CA GLU A 154 -12.46 6.91 -34.06
C GLU A 154 -13.78 7.41 -34.64
N LYS A 155 -14.72 6.49 -34.89
CA LYS A 155 -16.05 6.81 -35.44
C LYS A 155 -16.88 7.64 -34.49
N ASP A 156 -16.87 7.30 -33.20
CA ASP A 156 -17.54 8.07 -32.16
C ASP A 156 -17.00 9.51 -32.07
N ARG A 157 -15.68 9.68 -32.28
CA ARG A 157 -15.04 11.00 -32.34
C ARG A 157 -15.41 11.79 -33.59
N GLN A 158 -15.56 11.12 -34.74
CA GLN A 158 -15.89 11.72 -36.03
C GLN A 158 -17.37 12.05 -36.19
N ASP A 159 -18.27 11.27 -35.57
CA ASP A 159 -19.73 11.49 -35.61
C ASP A 159 -20.17 12.78 -34.87
N GLY A 160 -19.25 13.46 -34.17
CA GLY A 160 -19.40 14.83 -33.71
C GLY A 160 -20.41 15.02 -32.58
N LYS A 161 -19.92 15.36 -31.37
CA LYS A 161 -20.69 15.89 -30.23
C LYS A 161 -22.13 15.36 -30.11
N ASN A 162 -22.31 14.05 -30.01
CA ASN A 162 -23.46 13.55 -29.28
C ASN A 162 -22.95 13.13 -27.92
N ASP A 163 -23.06 14.06 -26.98
CA ASP A 163 -23.13 13.74 -25.57
C ASP A 163 -24.01 12.49 -25.44
N VAL A 164 -23.47 11.41 -24.88
CA VAL A 164 -24.29 10.31 -24.39
C VAL A 164 -25.31 10.97 -23.46
N THR A 165 -26.54 11.16 -23.95
CA THR A 165 -27.62 11.83 -23.24
C THR A 165 -28.29 10.77 -22.40
N PHE A 166 -27.78 10.68 -21.17
CA PHE A 166 -28.48 10.03 -20.07
C PHE A 166 -29.67 10.90 -19.71
N ASP A 167 -30.80 10.27 -19.38
CA ASP A 167 -32.02 11.00 -19.05
C ASP A 167 -31.86 11.86 -17.78
N ARG A 168 -30.79 11.62 -17.00
CA ARG A 168 -30.30 12.49 -15.92
C ARG A 168 -28.82 12.23 -15.59
N THR A 169 -28.12 13.26 -15.11
CA THR A 169 -26.73 13.19 -14.61
C THR A 169 -26.71 13.00 -13.11
N TRP A 170 -25.73 12.24 -12.60
CA TRP A 170 -25.53 12.10 -11.15
C TRP A 170 -25.10 13.43 -10.55
N THR A 171 -25.72 13.82 -9.44
CA THR A 171 -25.13 14.81 -8.54
C THR A 171 -24.05 14.15 -7.68
N LYS A 172 -23.21 14.97 -7.02
CA LYS A 172 -22.25 14.47 -6.05
C LYS A 172 -22.94 13.74 -4.90
N GLU A 173 -24.09 14.24 -4.45
CA GLU A 173 -24.88 13.65 -3.38
C GLU A 173 -25.46 12.28 -3.79
N ASP A 174 -25.95 12.14 -5.03
CA ASP A 174 -26.37 10.84 -5.57
C ASP A 174 -25.21 9.83 -5.56
N ALA A 175 -24.02 10.29 -5.97
CA ALA A 175 -22.79 9.47 -5.98
C ALA A 175 -22.37 9.04 -4.58
N ILE A 176 -22.38 9.96 -3.62
CA ILE A 176 -22.04 9.66 -2.22
C ILE A 176 -22.96 8.59 -1.66
N GLN A 177 -24.27 8.76 -1.84
CA GLN A 177 -25.27 7.84 -1.30
C GLN A 177 -25.12 6.44 -1.90
N ASN A 178 -24.97 6.35 -3.22
CA ASN A 178 -24.81 5.06 -3.89
C ASN A 178 -23.51 4.34 -3.49
N PHE A 179 -22.39 5.06 -3.37
CA PHE A 179 -21.12 4.48 -2.94
C PHE A 179 -21.23 3.96 -1.50
N LYS A 180 -21.84 4.73 -0.58
CA LYS A 180 -22.10 4.27 0.79
C LYS A 180 -22.96 3.00 0.82
N GLU A 181 -24.04 2.96 0.04
CA GLU A 181 -24.89 1.77 -0.09
C GLU A 181 -24.14 0.57 -0.66
N THR A 182 -23.26 0.81 -1.64
CA THR A 182 -22.45 -0.22 -2.28
C THR A 182 -21.39 -0.76 -1.33
N PHE A 183 -20.68 0.10 -0.59
CA PHE A 183 -19.73 -0.31 0.43
C PHE A 183 -20.41 -1.10 1.54
N LYS A 184 -21.61 -0.68 1.98
CA LYS A 184 -22.37 -1.39 3.01
C LYS A 184 -22.69 -2.84 2.65
N LYS A 185 -22.83 -3.17 1.36
CA LYS A 185 -23.03 -4.57 0.91
C LYS A 185 -21.81 -5.46 1.24
N LEU A 186 -20.62 -4.89 1.43
CA LEU A 186 -19.43 -5.64 1.82
C LEU A 186 -19.33 -5.93 3.31
N GLU A 187 -20.05 -5.22 4.18
CA GLU A 187 -19.88 -5.29 5.65
C GLU A 187 -19.90 -6.73 6.20
N ASN A 188 -20.78 -7.56 5.65
CA ASN A 188 -20.94 -8.97 6.05
C ASN A 188 -20.48 -9.97 4.99
N ALA A 189 -19.92 -9.49 3.87
CA ALA A 189 -19.48 -10.34 2.77
C ALA A 189 -17.98 -10.65 2.89
N LYS A 190 -17.61 -11.93 2.92
CA LYS A 190 -16.22 -12.37 2.72
C LYS A 190 -15.89 -12.37 1.23
N ALA A 191 -15.95 -11.21 0.61
CA ALA A 191 -15.87 -11.08 -0.83
C ALA A 191 -14.64 -10.25 -1.24
N ILE A 192 -13.84 -10.83 -2.13
CA ILE A 192 -12.64 -10.22 -2.72
C ILE A 192 -12.97 -9.85 -4.17
N GLY A 193 -12.73 -8.61 -4.55
CA GLY A 193 -12.84 -8.14 -5.94
C GLY A 193 -14.28 -8.10 -6.48
N VAL A 194 -15.25 -7.72 -5.64
CA VAL A 194 -16.64 -7.61 -6.07
C VAL A 194 -16.80 -6.48 -7.06
N LYS A 195 -17.37 -6.82 -8.22
CA LYS A 195 -17.67 -5.89 -9.29
C LYS A 195 -19.10 -5.38 -9.14
N TYR A 196 -19.25 -4.08 -8.95
CA TYR A 196 -20.53 -3.40 -9.00
C TYR A 196 -20.57 -2.57 -10.26
N ASP A 197 -21.38 -3.01 -11.20
CA ASP A 197 -21.71 -2.23 -12.36
C ASP A 197 -22.51 -1.01 -11.88
N VAL A 198 -22.01 0.20 -12.14
CA VAL A 198 -22.65 1.46 -11.70
C VAL A 198 -23.78 1.85 -12.68
N TYR A 199 -24.35 0.87 -13.39
CA TYR A 199 -25.36 1.08 -14.43
C TYR A 199 -26.79 1.03 -13.91
N GLY A 200 -27.47 2.15 -14.14
CA GLY A 200 -28.91 2.31 -14.09
C GLY A 200 -29.24 3.75 -14.47
N GLU A 201 -29.64 3.99 -15.72
CA GLU A 201 -30.31 5.21 -16.23
C GLU A 201 -29.55 6.56 -16.19
N PHE A 202 -28.43 6.68 -15.46
CA PHE A 202 -27.81 7.97 -15.15
C PHE A 202 -26.28 7.97 -15.40
N GLY A 203 -25.76 9.04 -16.01
CA GLY A 203 -24.34 9.14 -16.36
C GLY A 203 -23.48 9.68 -15.22
N LEU A 204 -22.78 8.81 -14.49
CA LEU A 204 -21.79 9.22 -13.49
C LEU A 204 -20.46 9.58 -14.18
N THR A 205 -20.07 10.85 -14.13
CA THR A 205 -18.81 11.33 -14.69
C THR A 205 -17.65 11.09 -13.72
N ASN A 206 -16.43 11.05 -14.28
CA ASN A 206 -15.19 10.92 -13.52
C ASN A 206 -15.07 11.94 -12.39
N ASP A 207 -15.33 13.21 -12.68
CA ASP A 207 -15.10 14.31 -11.73
C ASP A 207 -16.08 14.22 -10.55
N VAL A 208 -17.35 13.92 -10.83
CA VAL A 208 -18.37 13.72 -9.79
C VAL A 208 -18.03 12.51 -8.92
N ALA A 209 -17.58 11.40 -9.54
CA ALA A 209 -17.16 10.21 -8.80
C ALA A 209 -15.92 10.47 -7.93
N TYR A 210 -14.95 11.21 -8.46
CA TYR A 210 -13.74 11.60 -7.74
C TYR A 210 -14.08 12.46 -6.53
N GLU A 211 -14.86 13.52 -6.70
CA GLU A 211 -15.29 14.37 -5.59
C GLU A 211 -16.09 13.59 -4.55
N ALA A 212 -17.04 12.77 -4.98
CA ALA A 212 -17.85 11.95 -4.07
C ALA A 212 -16.99 10.98 -3.25
N LEU A 213 -16.03 10.29 -3.88
CA LEU A 213 -15.12 9.39 -3.17
C LEU A 213 -14.27 10.14 -2.13
N GLN A 214 -13.72 11.31 -2.51
CA GLN A 214 -12.91 12.11 -1.60
C GLN A 214 -13.71 12.62 -0.40
N GLU A 215 -14.99 12.95 -0.58
CA GLU A 215 -15.89 13.29 0.53
C GLU A 215 -16.16 12.10 1.46
N ILE A 216 -16.38 10.91 0.90
CA ILE A 216 -16.59 9.69 1.71
C ILE A 216 -15.35 9.33 2.51
N MET A 217 -14.15 9.40 1.91
CA MET A 217 -12.89 9.07 2.57
C MET A 217 -12.59 9.98 3.76
N LYS A 218 -13.10 11.21 3.77
CA LYS A 218 -13.00 12.12 4.94
C LYS A 218 -14.11 11.96 5.97
N SER A 219 -15.13 11.18 5.65
CA SER A 219 -16.29 11.05 6.54
C SER A 219 -15.94 10.18 7.74
N ASP A 220 -16.55 10.48 8.89
CA ASP A 220 -16.42 9.66 10.10
C ASP A 220 -16.99 8.23 9.90
N ASP A 221 -17.83 8.05 8.87
CA ASP A 221 -18.46 6.78 8.50
C ASP A 221 -17.65 5.99 7.45
N PHE A 222 -16.40 6.38 7.15
CA PHE A 222 -15.59 5.65 6.18
C PHE A 222 -15.44 4.18 6.61
N PRO A 223 -15.83 3.19 5.77
CA PRO A 223 -15.89 1.81 6.20
C PRO A 223 -14.53 1.18 6.52
N SER A 224 -14.29 0.83 7.78
CA SER A 224 -13.02 0.21 8.21
C SER A 224 -12.82 -1.22 7.68
N TYR A 225 -13.88 -1.86 7.19
CA TYR A 225 -13.87 -3.21 6.58
C TYR A 225 -13.52 -3.20 5.08
N LEU A 226 -13.36 -2.02 4.48
CA LEU A 226 -12.96 -1.92 3.08
C LEU A 226 -11.44 -2.14 2.97
N SER A 227 -11.04 -3.02 2.03
CA SER A 227 -9.65 -3.08 1.58
C SER A 227 -9.45 -2.02 0.50
N LEU A 228 -8.48 -1.14 0.72
CA LEU A 228 -8.14 -0.13 -0.27
C LEU A 228 -7.11 -0.63 -1.27
N VAL A 229 -6.22 -1.54 -0.86
CA VAL A 229 -5.21 -2.14 -1.73
C VAL A 229 -4.78 -3.56 -1.32
N SER A 230 -4.80 -3.92 -0.04
CA SER A 230 -4.12 -5.13 0.46
C SER A 230 -4.77 -6.45 0.04
N GLU A 231 -6.08 -6.55 0.20
CA GLU A 231 -6.90 -7.73 -0.14
C GLU A 231 -7.67 -7.53 -1.46
N GLY A 232 -7.19 -6.59 -2.28
CA GLY A 232 -7.82 -6.08 -3.49
C GLY A 232 -8.09 -4.58 -3.38
N SER A 233 -8.13 -3.92 -4.53
CA SER A 233 -8.22 -2.46 -4.60
C SER A 233 -9.65 -1.97 -4.75
N LEU A 234 -9.94 -0.85 -4.09
CA LEU A 234 -11.04 0.01 -4.53
C LEU A 234 -10.63 0.58 -5.90
N ARG A 235 -11.36 0.25 -6.95
CA ARG A 235 -11.00 0.66 -8.31
C ARG A 235 -12.22 0.92 -9.18
N PHE A 236 -12.30 2.12 -9.70
CA PHE A 236 -13.19 2.53 -10.77
C PHE A 236 -12.62 2.15 -12.14
N ASP A 237 -13.45 1.57 -12.99
CA ASP A 237 -13.15 1.46 -14.40
C ASP A 237 -13.79 2.65 -15.11
N ILE A 238 -12.98 3.50 -15.75
CA ILE A 238 -13.44 4.69 -16.48
C ILE A 238 -13.43 4.44 -17.99
N ARG A 239 -14.49 4.86 -18.68
CA ARG A 239 -14.58 4.91 -20.14
C ARG A 239 -15.18 6.25 -20.57
N GLN A 240 -14.55 6.92 -21.53
CA GLN A 240 -15.03 8.20 -22.06
C GLN A 240 -15.39 9.21 -20.94
N ASN A 241 -14.49 9.36 -19.95
CA ASN A 241 -14.68 10.21 -18.76
C ASN A 241 -15.88 9.85 -17.86
N ARG A 242 -16.38 8.61 -17.94
CA ARG A 242 -17.53 8.12 -17.17
C ARG A 242 -17.18 6.85 -16.41
N VAL A 243 -17.76 6.71 -15.22
CA VAL A 243 -17.60 5.50 -14.40
C VAL A 243 -18.41 4.38 -15.02
N ALA A 244 -17.71 3.33 -15.44
CA ALA A 244 -18.32 2.12 -15.96
C ALA A 244 -18.58 1.09 -14.85
N ARG A 245 -17.65 0.97 -13.91
CA ARG A 245 -17.71 -0.05 -12.87
C ARG A 245 -16.95 0.41 -11.64
N LEU A 246 -17.40 -0.06 -10.48
CA LEU A 246 -16.69 0.03 -9.22
C LEU A 246 -16.33 -1.39 -8.75
N ASN A 247 -15.04 -1.65 -8.60
CA ASN A 247 -14.49 -2.87 -8.02
C ASN A 247 -14.10 -2.57 -6.57
N ILE A 248 -14.56 -3.39 -5.63
CA ILE A 248 -14.25 -3.24 -4.20
C ILE A 248 -14.04 -4.59 -3.51
N SER A 249 -13.18 -4.60 -2.49
CA SER A 249 -12.87 -5.77 -1.67
C SER A 249 -13.15 -5.52 -0.19
N ASN A 250 -13.61 -6.55 0.52
CA ASN A 250 -13.54 -6.57 1.98
C ASN A 250 -12.10 -6.87 2.41
N ASN A 251 -11.65 -6.31 3.54
CA ASN A 251 -10.33 -6.58 4.11
C ASN A 251 -10.20 -7.93 4.83
N ASN A 252 -11.30 -8.68 4.96
CA ASN A 252 -11.38 -10.01 5.55
C ASN A 252 -10.71 -10.14 6.93
N LEU A 253 -10.68 -9.07 7.72
CA LEU A 253 -10.14 -9.13 9.08
C LEU A 253 -10.93 -10.13 9.92
N THR A 254 -10.21 -10.93 10.71
CA THR A 254 -10.82 -11.74 11.76
C THR A 254 -11.42 -10.84 12.85
N GLU A 255 -12.23 -11.39 13.75
CA GLU A 255 -12.75 -10.61 14.90
C GLU A 255 -11.62 -10.04 15.77
N GLU A 256 -10.51 -10.76 15.89
CA GLU A 256 -9.30 -10.28 16.54
C GLU A 256 -8.67 -9.12 15.73
N GLY A 257 -8.51 -9.29 14.41
CA GLY A 257 -7.99 -8.26 13.52
C GLY A 257 -8.82 -6.97 13.55
N LYS A 258 -10.15 -7.06 13.61
CA LYS A 258 -11.06 -5.91 13.75
C LYS A 258 -10.84 -5.17 15.08
N LYS A 259 -10.71 -5.91 16.19
CA LYS A 259 -10.40 -5.32 17.50
C LYS A 259 -9.03 -4.64 17.50
N ALA A 260 -8.02 -5.30 16.93
CA ALA A 260 -6.67 -4.77 16.80
C ALA A 260 -6.64 -3.50 15.94
N GLN A 261 -7.30 -3.51 14.77
CA GLN A 261 -7.45 -2.34 13.91
C GLN A 261 -8.09 -1.17 14.65
N LYS A 262 -9.19 -1.41 15.40
CA LYS A 262 -9.85 -0.35 16.17
C LYS A 262 -8.91 0.26 17.21
N VAL A 263 -8.21 -0.57 17.99
CA VAL A 263 -7.24 -0.09 18.99
C VAL A 263 -6.09 0.68 18.33
N TYR A 264 -5.59 0.18 17.21
CA TYR A 264 -4.54 0.82 16.42
C TYR A 264 -4.95 2.23 15.96
N ILE A 265 -6.14 2.35 15.35
CA ILE A 265 -6.68 3.65 14.90
C ILE A 265 -6.92 4.57 16.10
N ASP A 266 -7.55 4.09 17.17
CA ASP A 266 -7.86 4.88 18.37
C ASP A 266 -6.57 5.42 19.01
N ASN A 267 -5.49 4.64 19.03
CA ASN A 267 -4.19 5.08 19.55
C ASN A 267 -3.53 6.09 18.63
N ALA A 268 -3.48 5.85 17.32
CA ALA A 268 -2.93 6.79 16.35
C ALA A 268 -3.65 8.15 16.39
N MET A 269 -4.98 8.17 16.54
CA MET A 269 -5.76 9.41 16.58
C MET A 269 -5.51 10.23 17.85
N LYS A 270 -5.16 9.61 18.99
CA LYS A 270 -4.73 10.35 20.19
C LYS A 270 -3.46 11.16 19.91
N LEU A 271 -2.58 10.66 19.02
CA LEU A 271 -1.33 11.32 18.71
C LEU A 271 -1.57 12.65 17.99
N ILE A 272 -2.58 12.74 17.12
CA ILE A 272 -2.90 13.97 16.38
C ILE A 272 -4.04 14.78 17.00
N SER A 273 -4.28 14.61 18.31
CA SER A 273 -5.38 15.28 19.03
C SER A 273 -5.23 16.80 19.14
N ASN A 274 -4.04 17.35 18.86
CA ASN A 274 -3.85 18.79 18.79
C ASN A 274 -4.47 19.36 17.49
N PRO A 275 -5.52 20.20 17.59
CA PRO A 275 -6.18 20.77 16.41
C PRO A 275 -5.30 21.76 15.63
N SER A 276 -4.23 22.29 16.24
CA SER A 276 -3.33 23.24 15.59
C SER A 276 -2.29 22.58 14.67
N MET A 277 -2.23 21.24 14.61
CA MET A 277 -1.33 20.55 13.70
C MET A 277 -1.76 20.77 12.25
N THR A 278 -0.81 21.21 11.43
CA THR A 278 -0.94 21.23 9.97
C THR A 278 -1.13 19.83 9.42
N THR A 279 -1.65 19.72 8.20
CA THR A 279 -1.78 18.41 7.54
C THR A 279 -0.43 17.71 7.41
N LEU A 280 0.65 18.44 7.08
CA LEU A 280 2.00 17.86 7.00
C LEU A 280 2.45 17.24 8.33
N GLU A 281 2.21 17.94 9.44
CA GLU A 281 2.58 17.48 10.78
C GLU A 281 1.79 16.24 11.20
N LYS A 282 0.49 16.18 10.90
CA LYS A 282 -0.33 14.99 11.13
C LYS A 282 0.17 13.81 10.32
N VAL A 283 0.46 14.03 9.03
CA VAL A 283 0.99 13.01 8.12
C VAL A 283 2.32 12.46 8.62
N TYR A 284 3.21 13.32 9.12
CA TYR A 284 4.47 12.89 9.73
C TYR A 284 4.24 11.98 10.93
N VAL A 285 3.40 12.40 11.89
CA VAL A 285 3.10 11.63 13.11
C VAL A 285 2.47 10.27 12.77
N LEU A 286 1.47 10.26 11.89
CA LEU A 286 0.76 9.04 11.51
C LEU A 286 1.62 8.11 10.65
N GLY A 287 2.40 8.64 9.70
CA GLY A 287 3.29 7.84 8.87
C GLY A 287 4.41 7.20 9.69
N LYS A 288 4.98 7.95 10.65
CA LYS A 288 5.91 7.40 11.62
C LYS A 288 5.27 6.30 12.46
N TYR A 289 4.04 6.50 12.95
CA TYR A 289 3.30 5.49 13.71
C TYR A 289 3.11 4.19 12.92
N VAL A 290 2.83 4.26 11.61
CA VAL A 290 2.74 3.06 10.75
C VAL A 290 4.07 2.32 10.71
N VAL A 291 5.16 3.03 10.42
CA VAL A 291 6.51 2.45 10.34
C VAL A 291 6.96 1.83 11.65
N GLU A 292 6.62 2.45 12.78
CA GLU A 292 6.96 1.92 14.10
C GLU A 292 6.09 0.75 14.52
N ASN A 293 5.00 0.43 13.82
CA ASN A 293 4.08 -0.64 14.22
C ASN A 293 3.95 -1.75 13.16
N LEU A 294 4.80 -1.75 12.13
CA LEU A 294 4.77 -2.74 11.07
C LEU A 294 6.20 -3.12 10.68
N ASN A 295 6.44 -4.42 10.50
CA ASN A 295 7.67 -4.94 9.92
C ASN A 295 7.43 -5.31 8.47
N TYR A 296 8.39 -4.95 7.62
CA TYR A 296 8.35 -5.35 6.23
C TYR A 296 8.73 -6.83 6.10
N VAL A 297 7.73 -7.68 5.90
CA VAL A 297 7.89 -9.14 5.84
C VAL A 297 6.99 -9.68 4.73
N ILE A 298 7.60 -10.34 3.74
CA ILE A 298 6.88 -10.88 2.58
C ILE A 298 6.06 -12.12 2.97
N GLU A 299 6.63 -12.96 3.84
CA GLU A 299 6.01 -14.21 4.24
C GLU A 299 4.71 -13.98 5.04
N ASN A 300 3.60 -14.56 4.55
CA ASN A 300 2.28 -14.46 5.16
C ASN A 300 1.77 -13.00 5.30
N ALA A 301 2.23 -12.08 4.44
CA ALA A 301 1.73 -10.70 4.41
C ALA A 301 0.22 -10.67 4.12
N SER A 302 -0.54 -10.07 5.02
CA SER A 302 -1.97 -9.80 4.89
C SER A 302 -2.35 -8.66 5.80
N LEU A 303 -3.45 -7.97 5.50
CA LEU A 303 -3.89 -6.85 6.33
C LEU A 303 -4.25 -7.32 7.75
N ASN A 304 -4.75 -8.55 7.90
CA ASN A 304 -4.98 -9.16 9.21
C ASN A 304 -3.68 -9.30 10.02
N ASN A 305 -2.63 -9.84 9.40
CA ASN A 305 -1.33 -10.00 10.06
C ASN A 305 -0.62 -8.67 10.29
N ALA A 306 -0.89 -7.64 9.49
CA ALA A 306 -0.37 -6.30 9.74
C ALA A 306 -0.90 -5.73 11.07
N TYR A 307 -2.16 -6.01 11.42
CA TYR A 307 -2.74 -5.57 12.70
C TYR A 307 -2.43 -6.52 13.88
N THR A 308 -2.48 -7.83 13.70
CA THR A 308 -2.33 -8.79 14.82
C THR A 308 -0.88 -9.24 15.05
N SER A 309 -0.07 -9.25 14.00
CA SER A 309 1.30 -9.77 14.04
C SER A 309 2.36 -8.77 13.58
N GLN A 310 1.96 -7.54 13.23
CA GLN A 310 2.85 -6.45 12.81
C GLN A 310 3.76 -6.86 11.64
N LYS A 311 3.20 -7.59 10.67
CA LYS A 311 3.89 -8.05 9.46
C LYS A 311 3.10 -7.67 8.21
N GLY A 312 3.76 -7.09 7.22
CA GLY A 312 3.16 -6.74 5.94
C GLY A 312 4.19 -6.22 4.95
N VAL A 313 3.75 -5.90 3.75
CA VAL A 313 4.59 -5.26 2.71
C VAL A 313 3.96 -3.94 2.28
N CYS A 314 4.52 -3.32 1.25
CA CYS A 314 4.05 -2.11 0.59
C CYS A 314 2.53 -1.83 0.68
N LYS A 315 1.70 -2.82 0.30
CA LYS A 315 0.23 -2.71 0.31
C LYS A 315 -0.35 -2.57 1.72
N GLU A 316 0.12 -3.33 2.71
CA GLU A 316 -0.35 -3.22 4.09
C GLU A 316 0.04 -1.90 4.74
N TYR A 317 1.26 -1.40 4.50
CA TYR A 317 1.69 -0.07 4.99
C TYR A 317 0.78 1.03 4.44
N VAL A 318 0.49 0.99 3.13
CA VAL A 318 -0.39 1.97 2.48
C VAL A 318 -1.82 1.85 2.97
N ASP A 319 -2.38 0.64 3.13
CA ASP A 319 -3.75 0.45 3.61
C ASP A 319 -3.91 0.95 5.05
N GLN A 320 -2.99 0.56 5.96
CA GLN A 320 -2.98 1.06 7.33
C GLN A 320 -2.90 2.58 7.36
N PHE A 321 -1.98 3.16 6.59
CA PHE A 321 -1.82 4.62 6.56
C PHE A 321 -3.05 5.33 5.97
N ALA A 322 -3.63 4.79 4.90
CA ALA A 322 -4.84 5.31 4.26
C ALA A 322 -6.04 5.34 5.22
N HIS A 323 -6.24 4.29 6.02
CA HIS A 323 -7.28 4.29 7.07
C HIS A 323 -7.03 5.36 8.14
N LEU A 324 -5.77 5.58 8.54
CA LEU A 324 -5.41 6.67 9.46
C LEU A 324 -5.68 8.06 8.85
N LEU A 325 -5.32 8.26 7.57
CA LEU A 325 -5.54 9.51 6.85
C LEU A 325 -7.05 9.80 6.69
N SER A 326 -7.85 8.79 6.37
CA SER A 326 -9.32 8.88 6.33
C SER A 326 -9.87 9.34 7.68
N ARG A 327 -9.45 8.69 8.77
CA ARG A 327 -9.89 9.05 10.13
C ARG A 327 -9.45 10.46 10.54
N ALA A 328 -8.29 10.90 10.05
CA ALA A 328 -7.76 12.26 10.23
C ALA A 328 -8.39 13.31 9.29
N LYS A 329 -9.31 12.90 8.40
CA LYS A 329 -10.00 13.75 7.40
C LYS A 329 -9.05 14.39 6.38
N ILE A 330 -7.94 13.73 6.08
CA ILE A 330 -6.90 14.17 5.14
C ILE A 330 -7.19 13.59 3.76
N LYS A 331 -7.13 14.40 2.69
CA LYS A 331 -7.25 13.87 1.32
C LYS A 331 -5.97 13.13 0.95
N TYR A 332 -6.14 11.94 0.40
CA TYR A 332 -5.04 11.17 -0.14
C TYR A 332 -5.47 10.45 -1.40
N ARG A 333 -4.48 9.90 -2.11
CA ARG A 333 -4.66 9.09 -3.31
C ARG A 333 -3.72 7.91 -3.21
N ILE A 334 -4.22 6.70 -3.44
CA ILE A 334 -3.36 5.53 -3.56
C ILE A 334 -2.80 5.47 -4.98
N GLN A 335 -1.51 5.21 -5.09
CA GLN A 335 -0.78 5.10 -6.33
C GLN A 335 -0.09 3.75 -6.41
N THR A 336 -0.05 3.18 -7.61
CA THR A 336 0.60 1.91 -7.93
C THR A 336 1.50 2.09 -9.14
N GLY A 337 2.58 1.32 -9.20
CA GLY A 337 3.52 1.30 -10.32
C GLY A 337 4.70 0.38 -10.01
N ASP A 338 5.31 -0.23 -11.04
CA ASP A 338 6.46 -1.15 -10.98
C ASP A 338 6.49 -2.07 -9.75
N ALA A 339 5.39 -2.79 -9.53
CA ALA A 339 5.22 -3.68 -8.39
C ALA A 339 5.43 -3.00 -7.02
N HIS A 340 5.00 -1.75 -6.85
CA HIS A 340 5.02 -1.00 -5.60
C HIS A 340 3.72 -0.22 -5.39
N THR A 341 3.46 0.19 -4.16
CA THR A 341 2.29 1.02 -3.81
C THR A 341 2.71 2.10 -2.83
N TRP A 342 2.27 3.33 -3.09
CA TRP A 342 2.52 4.49 -2.25
C TRP A 342 1.31 5.44 -2.28
N LEU A 343 1.42 6.61 -1.67
CA LEU A 343 0.35 7.59 -1.54
C LEU A 343 0.76 8.93 -2.15
N SER A 344 -0.23 9.74 -2.50
CA SER A 344 -0.07 11.19 -2.49
C SER A 344 -1.09 11.82 -1.56
N ILE A 345 -0.74 12.96 -0.98
CA ILE A 345 -1.49 13.60 0.11
C ILE A 345 -1.69 15.07 -0.22
N GLN A 346 -2.88 15.59 0.02
CA GLN A 346 -3.15 17.01 -0.14
C GLN A 346 -2.85 17.76 1.15
N LEU A 347 -2.11 18.85 1.04
CA LEU A 347 -1.76 19.77 2.12
C LEU A 347 -2.85 20.83 2.35
N ASP A 348 -2.69 21.62 3.41
CA ASP A 348 -3.65 22.67 3.79
C ASP A 348 -3.79 23.77 2.72
N ASP A 349 -2.76 23.98 1.90
CA ASP A 349 -2.76 24.92 0.78
C ASP A 349 -3.25 24.29 -0.55
N ASN A 350 -3.92 23.13 -0.48
CA ASN A 350 -4.45 22.33 -1.59
C ASN A 350 -3.40 21.69 -2.52
N LYS A 351 -2.10 21.83 -2.22
CA LYS A 351 -1.07 21.19 -3.02
C LYS A 351 -0.92 19.71 -2.69
N TRP A 352 -0.52 18.94 -3.68
CA TRP A 352 -0.32 17.51 -3.56
C TRP A 352 1.15 17.16 -3.47
N ILE A 353 1.48 16.24 -2.57
CA ILE A 353 2.83 15.71 -2.35
C ILE A 353 2.83 14.19 -2.45
N TYR A 354 3.97 13.59 -2.81
CA TYR A 354 4.14 12.15 -2.67
C TYR A 354 4.44 11.76 -1.23
N SER A 355 3.89 10.63 -0.80
CA SER A 355 4.23 10.02 0.47
C SER A 355 4.34 8.50 0.38
N ASP A 356 5.39 7.96 0.98
CA ASP A 356 5.66 6.52 0.95
C ASP A 356 5.92 5.99 2.37
N PRO A 357 4.94 5.31 3.00
CA PRO A 357 5.10 4.79 4.35
C PRO A 357 6.04 3.57 4.44
N THR A 358 6.58 3.08 3.33
CA THR A 358 7.52 1.93 3.32
C THR A 358 8.98 2.33 3.43
N PHE A 359 9.25 3.63 3.59
CA PHE A 359 10.59 4.20 3.47
C PHE A 359 11.65 3.62 4.42
N ALA A 360 11.27 3.14 5.60
CA ALA A 360 12.21 2.63 6.58
C ALA A 360 12.68 1.19 6.28
N ASP A 361 12.23 0.60 5.17
CA ASP A 361 12.65 -0.73 4.78
C ASP A 361 13.78 -0.76 3.74
N ASP A 362 15.01 -0.78 4.24
CA ASP A 362 16.22 -0.76 3.42
C ASP A 362 16.72 -2.15 2.95
N SER A 363 16.18 -3.27 3.45
CA SER A 363 16.90 -4.56 3.38
C SER A 363 16.40 -5.56 2.34
N GLY A 364 15.13 -5.59 1.94
CA GLY A 364 14.60 -6.65 1.06
C GLY A 364 14.68 -8.08 1.64
N GLU A 365 15.36 -8.25 2.77
CA GLU A 365 15.42 -9.46 3.57
C GLU A 365 14.25 -9.50 4.56
N ASN A 366 13.76 -10.71 4.88
CA ASN A 366 12.76 -10.97 5.94
C ASN A 366 13.36 -10.71 7.34
N ILE A 367 13.88 -9.51 7.58
CA ILE A 367 14.40 -9.12 8.88
C ILE A 367 13.22 -8.60 9.68
N ILE A 368 12.78 -9.36 10.67
CA ILE A 368 11.95 -8.83 11.75
C ILE A 368 12.84 -7.82 12.47
N LYS A 369 12.69 -6.54 12.12
CA LYS A 369 13.41 -5.48 12.77
C LYS A 369 12.86 -5.34 14.17
N ALA A 370 13.77 -5.08 15.10
CA ALA A 370 13.40 -4.57 16.40
C ALA A 370 12.58 -3.29 16.23
N ILE A 371 11.28 -3.37 16.47
CA ILE A 371 10.44 -2.17 16.56
C ILE A 371 10.97 -1.36 17.73
N GLY A 372 11.42 -0.13 17.48
CA GLY A 372 12.13 0.67 18.48
C GLY A 372 13.54 0.13 18.75
N LYS A 373 14.41 0.07 17.73
CA LYS A 373 15.87 -0.10 17.93
C LYS A 373 16.39 0.85 19.01
N SER A 374 17.49 0.48 19.70
CA SER A 374 18.24 1.39 20.59
C SER A 374 18.51 2.65 19.81
N GLY A 375 17.82 3.72 20.18
CA GLY A 375 17.47 4.74 19.20
C GLY A 375 18.72 5.47 18.73
N THR A 376 19.04 5.29 17.46
CA THR A 376 19.69 6.32 16.68
C THR A 376 18.57 7.17 16.06
N SER A 377 18.80 8.47 15.92
CA SER A 377 17.88 9.42 15.33
C SER A 377 17.70 9.25 13.80
N GLU A 378 18.18 8.13 13.25
CA GLU A 378 18.24 7.81 11.83
C GLU A 378 16.85 7.56 11.23
N THR A 379 15.94 6.84 11.92
CA THR A 379 14.57 6.64 11.42
C THR A 379 13.80 7.96 11.38
N ASP A 380 13.94 8.80 12.40
CA ASP A 380 13.32 10.13 12.46
C ASP A 380 13.85 11.05 11.36
N LYS A 381 15.16 10.97 11.09
CA LYS A 381 15.83 11.67 9.99
C LYS A 381 15.35 11.18 8.62
N SER A 382 15.30 9.85 8.41
CA SER A 382 14.81 9.24 7.18
C SER A 382 13.34 9.56 6.94
N ALA A 383 12.51 9.59 7.98
CA ALA A 383 11.09 9.94 7.89
C ALA A 383 10.90 11.34 7.28
N ILE A 384 11.68 12.33 7.70
CA ILE A 384 11.58 13.70 7.15
C ILE A 384 11.82 13.70 5.63
N THR A 385 12.76 12.89 5.14
CA THR A 385 13.22 12.94 3.74
C THR A 385 12.60 11.90 2.82
N GLN A 386 12.08 10.80 3.38
CA GLN A 386 11.69 9.63 2.60
C GLN A 386 10.20 9.29 2.74
N LEU A 387 9.55 9.67 3.86
CA LEU A 387 8.10 9.66 3.97
C LEU A 387 7.48 10.71 3.06
N PHE A 388 8.14 11.86 2.92
CA PHE A 388 7.77 12.93 2.01
C PHE A 388 8.69 12.90 0.81
N ARG A 389 8.16 12.68 -0.39
CA ARG A 389 8.99 12.54 -1.60
C ARG A 389 8.73 13.66 -2.59
N THR A 390 9.81 14.04 -3.26
CA THR A 390 9.82 15.04 -4.33
C THR A 390 9.52 14.43 -5.71
N GLN A 391 9.65 13.11 -5.82
CA GLN A 391 9.38 12.31 -7.01
C GLN A 391 8.59 11.05 -6.62
N SER A 392 7.87 10.47 -7.58
CA SER A 392 7.12 9.24 -7.35
C SER A 392 8.08 8.08 -7.05
N SER A 393 7.61 7.12 -6.25
CA SER A 393 8.42 5.93 -5.91
C SER A 393 8.66 4.99 -7.09
N ALA A 394 7.82 5.07 -8.14
CA ALA A 394 7.95 4.37 -9.41
C ALA A 394 7.25 5.15 -10.53
N GLN A 395 7.30 4.67 -11.78
CA GLN A 395 6.46 5.23 -12.84
C GLN A 395 4.98 5.05 -12.48
N THR A 396 4.24 6.15 -12.41
CA THR A 396 2.83 6.14 -12.01
C THR A 396 1.96 5.57 -13.13
N ASP A 397 1.15 4.56 -12.80
CA ASP A 397 -0.09 4.34 -13.52
C ASP A 397 -0.97 5.57 -13.25
N GLN A 398 -1.18 6.46 -14.22
CA GLN A 398 -1.76 7.81 -14.04
C GLN A 398 -3.24 7.88 -13.56
N LYS A 399 -3.75 6.86 -12.86
CA LYS A 399 -5.15 6.73 -12.46
C LYS A 399 -5.28 6.45 -10.95
N MET A 400 -5.94 7.34 -10.21
CA MET A 400 -6.19 7.19 -8.77
C MET A 400 -7.38 6.27 -8.54
N PHE A 401 -7.18 5.10 -7.92
CA PHE A 401 -8.25 4.10 -7.86
C PHE A 401 -8.89 3.87 -9.26
N GLY A 402 -8.15 4.08 -10.36
CA GLY A 402 -8.70 4.03 -11.72
C GLY A 402 -9.42 5.31 -12.24
N LEU A 403 -9.66 6.33 -11.40
CA LEU A 403 -10.18 7.66 -11.78
C LEU A 403 -9.09 8.58 -12.36
N ILE A 404 -9.47 9.44 -13.30
CA ILE A 404 -8.60 10.46 -13.90
C ILE A 404 -8.52 11.66 -12.95
N THR A 405 -7.30 12.10 -12.61
CA THR A 405 -7.06 13.31 -11.81
C THR A 405 -7.42 14.57 -12.60
N PRO A 406 -8.10 15.56 -11.99
CA PRO A 406 -8.16 16.90 -12.55
C PRO A 406 -6.75 17.48 -12.75
N THR A 407 -6.49 18.09 -13.90
CA THR A 407 -5.15 18.59 -14.28
C THR A 407 -4.63 19.69 -13.35
N SER A 408 -5.52 20.42 -12.69
CA SER A 408 -5.18 21.43 -11.68
C SER A 408 -4.64 20.85 -10.38
N GLU A 409 -4.76 19.53 -10.17
CA GLU A 409 -4.32 18.85 -8.96
C GLU A 409 -3.07 17.99 -9.17
N ASN A 410 -2.19 18.43 -10.07
CA ASN A 410 -0.89 17.81 -10.31
C ASN A 410 -0.04 17.79 -9.03
N ILE A 411 0.81 16.76 -8.92
CA ILE A 411 1.70 16.62 -7.77
C ILE A 411 2.88 17.56 -7.96
N GLU A 412 3.06 18.46 -7.00
CA GLU A 412 4.10 19.47 -7.02
C GLU A 412 5.26 19.05 -6.11
N ASN A 413 6.47 19.45 -6.48
CA ASN A 413 7.62 19.30 -5.61
C ASN A 413 7.68 20.45 -4.59
N VAL A 414 6.74 20.47 -3.64
CA VAL A 414 6.51 21.63 -2.75
C VAL A 414 7.30 21.57 -1.44
N ILE A 415 7.65 20.38 -0.95
CA ILE A 415 8.28 20.25 0.36
C ILE A 415 9.75 20.65 0.24
N ASN A 416 9.98 21.93 0.50
CA ASN A 416 11.30 22.54 0.63
C ASN A 416 11.54 22.99 2.09
N ASP A 417 12.75 23.50 2.35
CA ASP A 417 13.11 23.98 3.68
C ASP A 417 12.20 25.10 4.18
N GLU A 418 11.67 25.97 3.31
CA GLU A 418 10.73 27.03 3.69
C GLU A 418 9.42 26.44 4.24
N TYR A 419 8.90 25.41 3.60
CA TYR A 419 7.69 24.72 4.02
C TYR A 419 7.91 23.99 5.37
N ILE A 420 9.04 23.27 5.50
CA ILE A 420 9.41 22.58 6.74
C ILE A 420 9.60 23.58 7.90
N ASN A 421 10.21 24.74 7.64
CA ASN A 421 10.52 25.75 8.66
C ASN A 421 9.30 26.35 9.37
N LYS A 422 8.10 26.21 8.78
CA LYS A 422 6.83 26.68 9.37
C LYS A 422 6.20 25.65 10.32
N THR A 423 6.76 24.44 10.40
CA THR A 423 6.22 23.30 11.17
C THR A 423 7.17 22.87 12.28
N PHE A 424 6.70 22.06 13.24
CA PHE A 424 7.58 21.45 14.25
C PHE A 424 8.60 20.47 13.63
N ILE A 425 8.40 20.03 12.38
CA ILE A 425 9.31 19.11 11.69
C ILE A 425 10.71 19.73 11.55
N LYS A 426 10.80 21.07 11.50
CA LYS A 426 12.08 21.78 11.60
C LYS A 426 12.86 21.41 12.87
N LEU A 427 12.19 21.39 14.03
CA LEU A 427 12.82 21.10 15.31
C LEU A 427 13.29 19.64 15.36
N ILE A 428 12.51 18.73 14.77
CA ILE A 428 12.92 17.35 14.58
C ILE A 428 14.22 17.31 13.77
N LYS A 429 14.27 18.00 12.62
CA LYS A 429 15.48 18.09 11.76
C LYS A 429 16.70 18.63 12.52
N GLU A 430 16.52 19.61 13.41
CA GLU A 430 17.58 20.18 14.27
C GLU A 430 18.05 19.22 15.38
N VAL A 431 17.14 18.42 15.93
CA VAL A 431 17.45 17.42 16.97
C VAL A 431 18.18 16.22 16.37
N VAL A 432 17.76 15.75 15.20
CA VAL A 432 18.32 14.57 14.52
C VAL A 432 19.48 14.90 13.56
N ALA A 433 20.00 16.12 13.63
CA ALA A 433 21.11 16.58 12.80
C ALA A 433 22.39 15.78 13.07
N ASN A 434 23.23 15.65 12.04
CA ASN A 434 24.49 14.90 12.11
C ASN A 434 25.38 15.40 13.26
N GLY A 435 25.95 14.46 14.03
CA GLY A 435 26.92 14.75 15.09
C GLY A 435 26.33 14.82 16.51
N LYS A 436 25.00 14.81 16.66
CA LYS A 436 24.35 14.70 17.97
C LYS A 436 24.11 13.24 18.34
N GLN A 437 24.34 12.92 19.62
CA GLN A 437 24.00 11.62 20.19
C GLN A 437 22.61 11.73 20.83
N VAL A 438 21.59 11.33 20.07
CA VAL A 438 20.18 11.46 20.43
C VAL A 438 19.47 10.12 20.29
N SER A 439 18.64 9.78 21.27
CA SER A 439 17.74 8.61 21.16
C SER A 439 16.72 8.80 20.05
N ALA A 440 15.98 7.75 19.69
CA ALA A 440 14.78 7.88 18.87
C ALA A 440 13.81 8.88 19.53
N LEU A 441 13.00 9.58 18.75
CA LEU A 441 11.97 10.46 19.29
C LEU A 441 10.73 9.64 19.65
N ASN A 442 10.07 9.95 20.77
CA ASN A 442 8.80 9.32 21.12
C ASN A 442 7.71 10.35 21.34
N TYR A 443 6.57 10.13 20.71
CA TYR A 443 5.46 11.06 20.81
C TYR A 443 4.56 10.72 22.00
N TYR A 444 4.39 11.67 22.91
CA TYR A 444 3.42 11.59 24.00
C TYR A 444 2.80 12.97 24.27
N GLU A 445 1.47 13.06 24.29
CA GLU A 445 0.71 14.28 24.61
C GLU A 445 1.27 15.57 23.97
N ASN A 446 1.38 15.61 22.64
CA ASN A 446 1.87 16.77 21.90
C ASN A 446 3.35 17.09 22.13
N LYS A 447 4.13 16.12 22.60
CA LYS A 447 5.56 16.29 22.83
C LYS A 447 6.33 15.11 22.25
N PHE A 448 7.43 15.40 21.56
CA PHE A 448 8.41 14.38 21.21
C PHE A 448 9.49 14.33 22.26
N TYR A 449 9.47 13.33 23.14
CA TYR A 449 10.49 13.11 24.16
C TYR A 449 11.70 12.38 23.57
N PHE A 450 12.88 12.74 24.05
CA PHE A 450 14.15 12.12 23.65
C PHE A 450 15.22 12.33 24.72
N LEU A 451 16.25 11.47 24.69
CA LEU A 451 17.49 11.68 25.43
C LEU A 451 18.55 12.26 24.50
N GLU A 452 19.25 13.28 24.96
CA GLU A 452 20.40 13.86 24.27
C GLU A 452 21.62 13.79 25.18
N LYS A 453 22.75 13.32 24.64
CA LYS A 453 24.02 13.33 25.35
C LYS A 453 24.77 14.64 25.07
N GLU A 454 25.03 15.41 26.13
CA GLU A 454 25.78 16.66 26.11
C GLU A 454 27.04 16.51 26.97
N GLY A 455 28.17 16.24 26.33
CA GLY A 455 29.42 15.92 27.03
C GLY A 455 29.26 14.66 27.89
N ASN A 456 29.44 14.79 29.20
CA ASN A 456 29.31 13.69 30.16
C ASN A 456 27.89 13.53 30.72
N LYS A 457 26.95 14.40 30.31
CA LYS A 457 25.59 14.43 30.83
C LYS A 457 24.63 13.83 29.82
N THR A 458 23.58 13.20 30.31
CA THR A 458 22.42 12.81 29.48
C THR A 458 21.22 13.61 29.94
N LEU A 459 20.55 14.29 29.02
CA LEU A 459 19.38 15.13 29.31
C LEU A 459 18.13 14.50 28.74
N LEU A 460 17.08 14.39 29.56
CA LEU A 460 15.73 14.17 29.06
C LEU A 460 15.20 15.51 28.54
N LYS A 461 14.84 15.54 27.26
CA LYS A 461 14.27 16.71 26.58
C LYS A 461 12.97 16.34 25.87
N TYR A 462 12.20 17.36 25.49
CA TYR A 462 11.12 17.19 24.53
C TYR A 462 11.00 18.35 23.55
N ILE A 463 10.49 18.05 22.36
CA ILE A 463 9.96 19.04 21.41
C ILE A 463 8.49 19.26 21.74
N ASP A 464 8.10 20.47 22.13
CA ASP A 464 6.70 20.85 22.29
C ASP A 464 6.12 21.17 20.91
N THR A 465 5.21 20.32 20.41
CA THR A 465 4.66 20.51 19.06
C THR A 465 3.70 21.68 18.98
N LYS A 466 3.15 22.13 20.11
CA LYS A 466 2.22 23.26 20.16
C LYS A 466 2.97 24.58 20.29
N ALA A 467 3.93 24.65 21.21
CA ALA A 467 4.75 25.85 21.40
C ALA A 467 5.89 25.98 20.38
N LYS A 468 6.18 24.90 19.62
CA LYS A 468 7.26 24.82 18.63
C LYS A 468 8.61 25.20 19.23
N GLU A 469 8.94 24.58 20.35
CA GLU A 469 10.19 24.79 21.08
C GLU A 469 10.75 23.48 21.65
N ILE A 470 12.02 23.48 22.01
CA ILE A 470 12.69 22.36 22.69
C ILE A 470 12.86 22.71 24.16
N LYS A 471 12.46 21.82 25.05
CA LYS A 471 12.58 21.99 26.51
C LYS A 471 13.38 20.86 27.13
N SER A 472 14.26 21.23 28.06
CA SER A 472 14.92 20.27 28.95
C SER A 472 14.02 19.98 30.15
N VAL A 473 13.91 18.70 30.50
CA VAL A 473 13.11 18.21 31.63
C VAL A 473 13.99 18.01 32.84
N LYS A 474 14.99 17.13 32.71
CA LYS A 474 15.90 16.76 33.80
C LYS A 474 17.20 16.18 33.27
N GLU A 475 18.24 16.28 34.08
CA GLU A 475 19.50 15.58 33.88
C GLU A 475 19.41 14.15 34.42
N LEU A 476 19.95 13.19 33.66
CA LEU A 476 20.10 11.79 34.04
C LEU A 476 21.58 11.53 34.33
N ASN A 477 21.88 11.21 35.57
CA ASN A 477 23.23 10.84 35.98
C ASN A 477 23.57 9.42 35.51
N ASP A 478 24.84 9.20 35.17
CA ASP A 478 25.45 7.87 34.96
C ASP A 478 24.76 6.99 33.90
N THR A 479 24.23 7.63 32.86
CA THR A 479 23.60 6.92 31.75
C THR A 479 24.66 6.45 30.76
N ASN A 480 24.82 5.13 30.64
CA ASN A 480 25.84 4.52 29.79
C ASN A 480 25.38 4.39 28.32
N LYS A 481 24.06 4.41 28.09
CA LYS A 481 23.47 4.34 26.75
C LYS A 481 22.22 5.19 26.64
N LEU A 482 22.04 5.76 25.45
CA LEU A 482 20.79 6.39 25.05
C LEU A 482 19.64 5.38 25.07
N ALA A 483 18.44 5.92 25.21
CA ALA A 483 17.27 5.16 25.60
C ALA A 483 16.50 4.50 24.46
N LEU A 484 15.59 3.62 24.89
CA LEU A 484 14.63 2.86 24.11
C LEU A 484 13.21 3.21 24.52
N PHE A 485 12.35 3.38 23.51
CA PHE A 485 10.95 3.66 23.72
C PHE A 485 10.13 2.43 23.44
N VAL A 486 9.36 2.01 24.45
CA VAL A 486 8.63 0.74 24.43
C VAL A 486 7.14 0.94 24.23
N ASN A 487 6.59 2.07 24.67
CA ASN A 487 5.21 2.45 24.46
C ASN A 487 5.04 3.96 24.64
N ASP A 488 3.84 4.46 24.33
CA ASP A 488 3.52 5.88 24.30
C ASP A 488 3.84 6.62 25.62
N SER A 489 4.01 5.93 26.75
CA SER A 489 4.22 6.60 28.06
C SER A 489 5.47 6.21 28.84
N PHE A 490 6.24 5.23 28.40
CA PHE A 490 7.43 4.78 29.11
C PHE A 490 8.69 4.85 28.24
N LEU A 491 9.71 5.43 28.83
CA LEU A 491 11.06 5.57 28.29
C LEU A 491 12.01 4.69 29.09
N TYR A 492 12.70 3.75 28.45
CA TYR A 492 13.60 2.81 29.10
C TYR A 492 15.05 3.12 28.77
N TYR A 493 15.93 3.10 29.75
CA TYR A 493 17.34 3.45 29.54
C TYR A 493 18.24 2.70 30.51
N VAL A 494 19.55 2.79 30.29
CA VAL A 494 20.54 1.94 30.96
C VAL A 494 21.54 2.77 31.77
N LYS A 495 21.73 2.37 33.03
CA LYS A 495 22.82 2.84 33.92
C LYS A 495 23.70 1.66 34.31
N GLY A 496 24.89 1.51 33.72
CA GLY A 496 25.75 0.36 34.03
C GLY A 496 25.10 -0.98 33.70
N LYS A 497 24.72 -1.69 34.75
CA LYS A 497 24.06 -3.00 34.73
C LYS A 497 22.55 -2.91 34.98
N GLU A 498 22.03 -1.72 35.15
CA GLU A 498 20.65 -1.50 35.57
C GLU A 498 19.81 -1.01 34.39
N LEU A 499 18.63 -1.61 34.22
CA LEU A 499 17.58 -1.11 33.35
C LEU A 499 16.63 -0.23 34.16
N TRP A 500 16.43 0.99 33.70
CA TRP A 500 15.58 2.00 34.31
C TRP A 500 14.44 2.38 33.36
N LYS A 501 13.34 2.87 33.94
CA LYS A 501 12.23 3.47 33.18
C LYS A 501 11.88 4.85 33.71
N ILE A 502 11.41 5.69 32.80
CA ILE A 502 10.82 7.00 33.05
C ILE A 502 9.33 6.91 32.66
N ASP A 503 8.46 7.23 33.60
CA ASP A 503 7.01 7.34 33.39
C ASP A 503 6.64 8.77 32.99
N LEU A 504 6.34 8.98 31.71
CA LEU A 504 5.99 10.29 31.17
C LEU A 504 4.65 10.82 31.70
N LYS A 505 3.77 9.96 32.23
CA LYS A 505 2.49 10.37 32.84
C LYS A 505 2.68 10.84 34.27
N ASN A 506 3.53 10.15 35.01
CA ASN A 506 3.77 10.42 36.42
C ASN A 506 4.93 11.41 36.60
N SER A 507 4.79 12.62 36.04
CA SER A 507 5.77 13.72 36.18
C SER A 507 7.21 13.33 35.80
N ASN A 508 7.39 12.44 34.82
CA ASN A 508 8.70 11.91 34.42
C ASN A 508 9.44 11.18 35.57
N SER A 509 8.67 10.57 36.48
CA SER A 509 9.20 9.78 37.59
C SER A 509 10.06 8.63 37.09
N GLU A 510 11.07 8.30 37.87
CA GLU A 510 12.09 7.34 37.49
C GLU A 510 12.06 6.15 38.42
N SER A 511 12.12 4.94 37.85
CA SER A 511 12.15 3.72 38.63
C SER A 511 13.05 2.69 37.99
N LYS A 512 13.74 1.93 38.83
CA LYS A 512 14.54 0.81 38.39
C LYS A 512 13.62 -0.35 38.01
N VAL A 513 13.89 -0.95 36.85
CA VAL A 513 13.14 -2.10 36.32
C VAL A 513 13.83 -3.39 36.73
N LYS A 514 15.14 -3.49 36.50
CA LYS A 514 15.91 -4.73 36.72
C LYS A 514 17.42 -4.47 36.80
N ASP A 515 18.11 -5.33 37.56
CA ASP A 515 19.56 -5.45 37.58
C ASP A 515 20.04 -6.64 36.75
N PHE A 516 21.15 -6.46 36.03
CA PHE A 516 21.83 -7.49 35.25
C PHE A 516 23.17 -7.84 35.88
N THR A 517 23.66 -9.04 35.60
CA THR A 517 24.93 -9.56 36.15
C THR A 517 26.15 -8.88 35.50
N SER A 518 26.01 -8.47 34.24
CA SER A 518 27.02 -7.78 33.43
C SER A 518 26.53 -6.40 33.00
N ASN A 519 27.47 -5.55 32.53
CA ASN A 519 27.12 -4.26 31.95
C ASN A 519 26.27 -4.47 30.72
N ILE A 520 25.22 -3.66 30.55
CA ILE A 520 24.33 -3.75 29.40
C ILE A 520 25.03 -3.11 28.20
N GLU A 521 25.55 -3.95 27.30
CA GLU A 521 26.30 -3.56 26.10
C GLU A 521 25.39 -3.39 24.88
N THR A 522 24.28 -4.12 24.84
CA THR A 522 23.27 -3.98 23.79
C THR A 522 21.89 -4.04 24.43
N ILE A 523 20.98 -3.23 23.92
CA ILE A 523 19.57 -3.32 24.26
C ILE A 523 18.75 -3.13 22.98
N VAL A 524 17.86 -4.07 22.72
CA VAL A 524 17.08 -4.13 21.48
C VAL A 524 15.64 -4.46 21.85
N LEU A 525 14.68 -3.70 21.34
CA LEU A 525 13.26 -3.98 21.59
C LEU A 525 12.72 -4.96 20.53
N VAL A 526 12.25 -6.12 20.97
CA VAL A 526 11.64 -7.15 20.14
C VAL A 526 10.14 -7.18 20.44
N ARG A 527 9.29 -6.99 19.44
CA ARG A 527 7.83 -7.17 19.57
C ARG A 527 7.42 -8.43 18.84
N ASN A 528 6.77 -9.36 19.53
CA ASN A 528 6.27 -10.60 18.95
C ASN A 528 4.84 -10.87 19.41
N LYS A 529 3.88 -10.82 18.46
CA LYS A 529 2.45 -11.18 18.49
C LYS A 529 1.59 -10.73 19.68
N GLU A 530 2.08 -10.86 20.91
CA GLU A 530 1.38 -10.54 22.16
C GLU A 530 2.31 -9.92 23.23
N LYS A 531 3.62 -9.91 23.00
CA LYS A 531 4.63 -9.56 24.01
C LYS A 531 5.62 -8.56 23.47
N ILE A 532 5.99 -7.64 24.35
CA ILE A 532 7.11 -6.74 24.13
C ILE A 532 8.27 -7.26 24.99
N GLN A 533 9.44 -7.46 24.38
CA GLN A 533 10.62 -8.01 25.02
C GLN A 533 11.85 -7.15 24.73
N PHE A 534 12.77 -7.05 25.68
CA PHE A 534 14.12 -6.60 25.41
C PHE A 534 15.02 -7.80 25.11
N GLN A 535 15.84 -7.72 24.07
CA GLN A 535 17.08 -8.47 23.97
C GLN A 535 18.21 -7.63 24.57
N ILE A 536 18.80 -8.10 25.67
CA ILE A 536 19.89 -7.45 26.41
C ILE A 536 21.07 -8.41 26.46
N ASN A 537 22.21 -8.06 25.85
CA ASN A 537 23.40 -8.92 25.82
C ASN A 537 23.11 -10.38 25.39
N ASN A 538 22.18 -10.57 24.45
CA ASN A 538 21.66 -11.87 23.97
C ASN A 538 20.69 -12.61 24.92
N GLU A 539 20.30 -12.03 26.05
CA GLU A 539 19.23 -12.53 26.91
C GLU A 539 17.89 -11.88 26.57
N THR A 540 16.82 -12.66 26.57
CA THR A 540 15.45 -12.15 26.38
C THR A 540 14.82 -11.80 27.72
N TYR A 541 14.29 -10.59 27.81
CA TYR A 541 13.57 -10.08 28.97
C TYR A 541 12.19 -9.59 28.55
N GLU A 542 11.13 -10.17 29.10
CA GLU A 542 9.76 -9.74 28.82
C GLU A 542 9.40 -8.48 29.62
N ILE A 543 8.76 -7.53 28.94
CA ILE A 543 8.29 -6.27 29.52
C ILE A 543 6.78 -6.39 29.67
N ASN A 544 6.31 -6.29 30.90
CA ASN A 544 4.87 -6.27 31.22
C ASN A 544 4.24 -4.90 30.91
#